data_AF-A0A955IP77-F1
#
_entry.id   AF-A0A955IP77-F1
#
_cell.length_a   1.000
_cell.length_b   1.000
_cell.length_c   1.000
_cell.angle_alpha   90.00
_cell.angle_beta   90.00
_cell.angle_gamma   90.00
#
_symmetry.space_group_name_H-M   'P 1'
#
loop_
_entity.id
_entity.type
_entity.pdbx_description
1 polymer ?
#
loop_
_entity_poly.entity_id
_entity_poly.type
_entity_poly.pdbx_seq_one_letter_code
_entity_poly.pdbx_strand_id
1 'polypeptide(L)'
;MTQLPGSTTSASRQITTKKGVPEGLWLRCPACAAILFRRSVENNLWVCPECEYHFRVNATQRVQQIVDPGSFEPFNVNLAPGDPLHFVDLKPYHERLVASQKKTGSLDGVHTGRAFVKGRKVILAAMDFEFLGGSMGSVIGEKIACAVDVAMEEDLPLIVVSSSGGARMMESGFSLMQMAKTSAALARFDEFGGLFISVLTDPTTGGVTASFAMLGD
;
A
#
# COMPACT_ATOMS: atom_id res chain seq x y z
N MET A 1 15.80 30.82 78.51
CA MET A 1 14.49 30.79 77.82
C MET A 1 14.48 31.94 76.81
N THR A 2 15.39 31.97 75.83
CA THR A 2 15.40 31.25 74.53
C THR A 2 14.53 31.95 73.48
N GLN A 3 15.23 32.78 72.70
CA GLN A 3 15.08 33.27 71.32
C GLN A 3 13.78 33.04 70.50
N LEU A 4 13.35 34.12 69.84
CA LEU A 4 12.48 34.22 68.65
C LEU A 4 13.22 33.72 67.36
N PRO A 5 12.67 33.91 66.13
CA PRO A 5 11.62 33.14 65.44
C PRO A 5 12.15 32.54 64.11
N GLY A 6 11.40 31.67 63.41
CA GLY A 6 11.84 31.24 62.07
C GLY A 6 10.97 30.19 61.38
N SER A 7 10.30 30.66 60.32
CA SER A 7 9.89 29.98 59.08
C SER A 7 10.10 28.46 58.93
N THR A 8 9.10 27.77 58.37
CA THR A 8 9.16 27.29 56.97
C THR A 8 7.82 26.69 56.54
N THR A 9 7.20 27.36 55.57
CA THR A 9 6.11 26.85 54.75
C THR A 9 6.63 25.66 53.93
N SER A 10 6.11 24.46 54.15
CA SER A 10 6.44 23.29 53.32
C SER A 10 5.71 23.41 51.99
N ALA A 11 6.37 24.03 51.00
CA ALA A 11 5.94 23.99 49.62
C ALA A 11 5.89 22.54 49.14
N SER A 12 4.68 22.04 48.88
CA SER A 12 4.48 20.76 48.22
C SER A 12 5.07 20.86 46.81
N ARG A 13 6.22 20.20 46.61
CA ARG A 13 6.86 20.09 45.31
C ARG A 13 5.99 19.20 44.44
N GLN A 14 5.06 19.79 43.70
CA GLN A 14 4.35 19.10 42.63
C GLN A 14 5.39 18.63 41.62
N ILE A 15 5.66 17.33 41.63
CA ILE A 15 6.39 16.65 40.58
C ILE A 15 5.50 16.75 39.35
N THR A 16 5.80 17.72 38.47
CA THR A 16 5.21 17.76 37.14
C THR A 16 5.66 16.50 36.42
N THR A 17 4.76 15.54 36.31
CA THR A 17 4.95 14.36 35.47
C THR A 17 5.20 14.88 34.06
N LYS A 18 6.45 14.77 33.59
CA LYS A 18 6.82 15.05 32.20
C LYS A 18 5.89 14.19 31.35
N LYS A 19 4.97 14.81 30.62
CA LYS A 19 4.16 14.15 29.58
C LYS A 19 5.15 13.42 28.68
N GLY A 20 5.13 12.09 28.72
CA GLY A 20 5.97 11.25 27.90
C GLY A 20 5.77 11.63 26.44
N VAL A 21 6.88 11.77 25.70
CA VAL A 21 6.84 12.01 24.25
C VAL A 21 6.06 10.84 23.62
N PRO A 22 4.99 11.10 22.86
CA PRO A 22 4.24 10.05 22.16
C PRO A 22 5.18 9.18 21.32
N GLU A 23 5.06 7.86 21.44
CA GLU A 23 5.75 6.93 20.54
C GLU A 23 5.35 7.21 19.08
N GLY A 24 6.32 7.12 18.16
CA GLY A 24 6.08 7.29 16.72
C GLY A 24 6.20 8.71 16.17
N LEU A 25 6.57 9.71 16.97
CA LEU A 25 6.82 11.09 16.48
C LEU A 25 8.06 11.22 15.59
N TRP A 26 9.02 10.31 15.74
CA TRP A 26 10.31 10.34 15.05
C TRP A 26 10.49 9.08 14.21
N LEU A 27 11.08 9.24 13.03
CA LEU A 27 11.43 8.17 12.10
C LEU A 27 12.93 8.22 11.83
N ARG A 28 13.59 7.07 11.69
CA ARG A 28 14.97 7.02 11.21
C ARG A 28 14.97 6.69 9.72
N CYS A 29 15.59 7.52 8.90
CA CYS A 29 15.76 7.23 7.48
C CYS A 29 16.70 6.03 7.29
N PRO A 30 16.32 4.98 6.53
CA PRO A 30 17.21 3.84 6.29
C PRO A 30 18.39 4.18 5.37
N ALA A 31 18.27 5.21 4.52
CA ALA A 31 19.33 5.61 3.59
C ALA A 31 20.39 6.52 4.24
N CYS A 32 19.98 7.66 4.82
CA CYS A 32 20.90 8.64 5.40
C CYS A 32 21.03 8.59 6.93
N ALA A 33 20.31 7.70 7.60
CA ALA A 33 20.26 7.56 9.06
C ALA A 33 19.74 8.78 9.83
N ALA A 34 19.28 9.85 9.16
CA ALA A 34 18.71 11.03 9.81
C ALA A 34 17.47 10.69 10.65
N ILE A 35 17.31 11.39 11.78
CA ILE A 35 16.13 11.30 12.64
C ILE A 35 15.17 12.41 12.19
N LEU A 36 14.06 12.01 11.58
CA LEU A 36 13.09 12.87 10.94
C LEU A 36 11.83 12.97 11.79
N PHE A 37 11.21 14.15 11.81
CA PHE A 37 9.89 14.30 12.40
C PHE A 37 8.85 13.67 11.47
N ARG A 38 8.04 12.73 11.97
CA ARG A 38 7.10 11.94 11.17
C ARG A 38 6.14 12.79 10.36
N ARG A 39 5.57 13.83 10.95
CA ARG A 39 4.64 14.74 10.27
C ARG A 39 5.29 15.47 9.08
N SER A 40 6.60 15.74 9.16
CA SER A 40 7.34 16.33 8.05
C SER A 40 7.44 15.37 6.88
N VAL A 41 7.66 14.08 7.16
CA VAL A 41 7.73 13.03 6.15
C VAL A 41 6.35 12.77 5.53
N GLU A 42 5.29 12.73 6.36
CA GLU A 42 3.90 12.58 5.90
C GLU A 42 3.47 13.73 4.98
N ASN A 43 3.75 14.98 5.37
CA ASN A 43 3.47 16.16 4.54
C ASN A 43 4.28 16.18 3.24
N ASN A 44 5.46 15.55 3.24
CA ASN A 44 6.31 15.40 2.06
C ASN A 44 6.07 14.07 1.32
N LEU A 45 4.83 13.56 1.37
CA LEU A 45 4.39 12.35 0.66
C LEU A 45 5.26 11.11 0.91
N TRP A 46 5.75 10.96 2.15
CA TRP A 46 6.63 9.87 2.55
C TRP A 46 7.99 9.87 1.84
N VAL A 47 8.52 11.06 1.54
CA VAL A 47 9.88 11.26 1.01
C VAL A 47 10.76 11.92 2.07
N CYS A 48 11.96 11.39 2.26
CA CYS A 48 12.95 11.97 3.17
C CYS A 48 13.34 13.39 2.72
N PRO A 49 13.18 14.43 3.55
CA PRO A 49 13.55 15.80 3.16
C PRO A 49 15.06 16.02 3.08
N GLU A 50 15.88 15.13 3.65
CA GLU A 50 17.34 15.26 3.69
C GLU A 50 18.05 14.54 2.53
N CYS A 51 17.49 13.44 2.03
CA CYS A 51 18.16 12.59 1.02
C CYS A 51 17.24 12.04 -0.06
N GLU A 52 15.99 12.50 -0.12
CA GLU A 52 14.98 12.09 -1.13
C GLU A 52 14.64 10.60 -1.15
N TYR A 53 15.08 9.83 -0.15
CA TYR A 53 14.68 8.43 -0.01
C TYR A 53 13.16 8.31 0.11
N HIS A 54 12.57 7.50 -0.77
CA HIS A 54 11.14 7.20 -0.77
C HIS A 54 10.85 6.09 0.25
N PHE A 55 10.09 6.42 1.30
CA PHE A 55 9.59 5.43 2.23
C PHE A 55 8.44 4.63 1.60
N ARG A 56 8.29 3.39 2.06
CA ARG A 56 7.16 2.56 1.65
C ARG A 56 5.86 3.10 2.24
N VAL A 57 4.81 3.06 1.43
CA VAL A 57 3.45 3.42 1.80
C VAL A 57 2.52 2.28 1.39
N ASN A 58 1.47 2.06 2.16
CA ASN A 58 0.47 1.05 1.84
C ASN A 58 -0.47 1.52 0.71
N ALA A 59 -1.34 0.63 0.23
CA ALA A 59 -2.23 0.94 -0.90
C ALA A 59 -3.18 2.11 -0.59
N THR A 60 -3.75 2.16 0.62
CA THR A 60 -4.64 3.26 1.04
C THR A 60 -3.95 4.61 0.99
N GLN A 61 -2.74 4.70 1.54
CA GLN A 61 -1.93 5.92 1.50
C GLN A 61 -1.59 6.29 0.06
N ARG A 62 -1.22 5.31 -0.78
CA ARG A 62 -0.90 5.55 -2.18
C ARG A 62 -2.10 6.11 -2.96
N VAL A 63 -3.30 5.56 -2.74
CA VAL A 63 -4.54 6.08 -3.32
C VAL A 63 -4.72 7.54 -2.92
N GLN A 64 -4.64 7.86 -1.61
CA GLN A 64 -4.79 9.23 -1.11
C GLN A 64 -3.76 10.23 -1.66
N GLN A 65 -2.56 9.77 -2.03
CA GLN A 65 -1.54 10.62 -2.64
C GLN A 65 -1.82 10.97 -4.10
N ILE A 66 -2.58 10.12 -4.82
CA ILE A 66 -2.78 10.24 -6.27
C ILE A 66 -4.12 10.92 -6.59
N VAL A 67 -5.17 10.54 -5.87
CA VAL A 67 -6.54 10.92 -6.22
C VAL A 67 -6.99 12.20 -5.54
N ASP A 68 -7.99 12.86 -6.12
CA ASP A 68 -8.65 14.00 -5.52
C ASP A 68 -9.35 13.60 -4.22
N PRO A 69 -9.31 14.43 -3.15
CA PRO A 69 -9.86 14.07 -1.85
C PRO A 69 -11.32 13.62 -1.91
N GLY A 70 -11.61 12.43 -1.36
CA GLY A 70 -12.98 11.88 -1.30
C GLY A 70 -13.50 11.31 -2.63
N SER A 71 -12.68 11.24 -3.68
CA SER A 71 -13.11 10.78 -5.01
C SER A 71 -13.00 9.27 -5.24
N PHE A 72 -12.28 8.54 -4.38
CA PHE A 72 -12.04 7.12 -4.57
C PHE A 72 -13.28 6.28 -4.25
N GLU A 73 -13.82 5.61 -5.26
CA GLU A 73 -14.93 4.67 -5.14
C GLU A 73 -14.40 3.24 -5.40
N PRO A 74 -14.18 2.45 -4.34
CA PRO A 74 -13.59 1.12 -4.49
C PRO A 74 -14.59 0.13 -5.09
N PHE A 75 -14.11 -0.78 -5.93
CA PHE A 75 -14.87 -1.91 -6.45
C PHE A 75 -14.12 -3.22 -6.23
N ASN A 76 -14.82 -4.36 -6.34
CA ASN A 76 -14.29 -5.70 -6.04
C ASN A 76 -13.76 -5.85 -4.60
N VAL A 77 -14.29 -5.09 -3.65
CA VAL A 77 -13.83 -5.06 -2.25
C VAL A 77 -13.99 -6.39 -1.53
N ASN A 78 -14.98 -7.19 -1.91
CA ASN A 78 -15.31 -8.47 -1.28
C ASN A 78 -14.56 -9.66 -1.90
N LEU A 79 -13.76 -9.45 -2.96
CA LEU A 79 -13.00 -10.53 -3.58
C LEU A 79 -11.82 -10.91 -2.66
N ALA A 80 -11.78 -12.18 -2.29
CA ALA A 80 -10.84 -12.74 -1.32
C ALA A 80 -10.19 -14.03 -1.84
N PRO A 81 -8.95 -14.32 -1.42
CA PRO A 81 -8.23 -15.49 -1.88
C PRO A 81 -8.77 -16.77 -1.23
N GLY A 82 -8.83 -17.83 -2.03
CA GLY A 82 -9.03 -19.19 -1.52
C GLY A 82 -7.69 -19.90 -1.29
N ASP A 83 -7.76 -21.16 -0.85
CA ASP A 83 -6.61 -22.07 -0.74
C ASP A 83 -6.85 -23.33 -1.59
N PRO A 84 -6.82 -23.22 -2.94
CA PRO A 84 -7.19 -24.32 -3.83
C PRO A 84 -6.20 -25.49 -3.80
N LEU A 85 -4.99 -25.26 -3.30
CA LEU A 85 -3.92 -26.26 -3.22
C LEU A 85 -3.78 -26.86 -1.82
N HIS A 86 -4.55 -26.38 -0.83
CA HIS A 86 -4.37 -26.71 0.59
C HIS A 86 -2.90 -26.58 1.01
N PHE A 87 -2.27 -25.47 0.60
CA PHE A 87 -0.82 -25.33 0.65
C PHE A 87 -0.32 -25.15 2.09
N VAL A 88 0.73 -25.90 2.44
CA VAL A 88 1.38 -25.82 3.76
C VAL A 88 2.90 -25.76 3.58
N ASP A 89 3.50 -24.70 4.13
CA ASP A 89 4.95 -24.61 4.34
C ASP A 89 5.28 -24.64 5.85
N LEU A 90 6.13 -23.72 6.33
CA LEU A 90 6.27 -23.43 7.76
C LEU A 90 4.93 -23.08 8.44
N LYS A 91 3.98 -22.52 7.69
CA LYS A 91 2.61 -22.22 8.14
C LYS A 91 1.61 -22.52 7.01
N PRO A 92 0.40 -23.00 7.34
CA PRO A 92 -0.68 -23.12 6.35
C PRO A 92 -0.98 -21.80 5.64
N TYR A 93 -1.29 -21.85 4.33
CA TYR A 93 -1.56 -20.64 3.55
C TYR A 93 -2.75 -19.82 4.10
N HIS A 94 -3.84 -20.49 4.48
CA HIS A 94 -4.99 -19.82 5.08
C HIS A 94 -4.65 -19.03 6.36
N GLU A 95 -3.70 -19.49 7.18
CA GLU A 95 -3.24 -18.74 8.35
C GLU A 95 -2.46 -17.49 7.97
N ARG A 96 -1.63 -17.58 6.91
CA ARG A 96 -0.88 -16.43 6.38
C ARG A 96 -1.82 -15.37 5.80
N LEU A 97 -2.91 -15.80 5.16
CA LEU A 97 -3.98 -14.93 4.66
C LEU A 97 -4.66 -14.20 5.82
N VAL A 98 -5.15 -14.94 6.82
CA VAL A 98 -5.82 -14.34 8.00
C VAL A 98 -4.90 -13.36 8.73
N ALA A 99 -3.62 -13.70 8.89
CA ALA A 99 -2.64 -12.81 9.52
C ALA A 99 -2.42 -11.53 8.70
N SER A 100 -2.32 -11.63 7.38
CA SER A 100 -2.14 -10.47 6.50
C SER A 100 -3.38 -9.59 6.46
N GLN A 101 -4.57 -10.18 6.38
CA GLN A 101 -5.84 -9.48 6.42
C GLN A 101 -6.02 -8.71 7.73
N LYS A 102 -5.66 -9.31 8.87
CA LYS A 102 -5.67 -8.62 10.18
C LYS A 102 -4.66 -7.47 10.23
N LYS A 103 -3.49 -7.63 9.61
CA LYS A 103 -2.43 -6.62 9.59
C LYS A 103 -2.80 -5.42 8.72
N THR A 104 -3.31 -5.66 7.51
CA THR A 104 -3.56 -4.59 6.51
C THR A 104 -5.00 -4.09 6.51
N GLY A 105 -5.93 -4.83 7.12
CA GLY A 105 -7.36 -4.54 7.03
C GLY A 105 -7.98 -4.81 5.65
N SER A 106 -7.23 -5.42 4.71
CA SER A 106 -7.66 -5.68 3.34
C SER A 106 -7.76 -7.17 3.06
N LEU A 107 -8.70 -7.59 2.20
CA LEU A 107 -8.88 -9.01 1.85
C LEU A 107 -7.75 -9.59 0.97
N ASP A 108 -7.12 -8.75 0.15
CA ASP A 108 -5.93 -9.07 -0.64
C ASP A 108 -5.06 -7.81 -0.89
N GLY A 109 -3.91 -7.96 -1.52
CA GLY A 109 -2.86 -6.95 -1.71
C GLY A 109 -3.04 -6.02 -2.90
N VAL A 110 -4.28 -5.70 -3.30
CA VAL A 110 -4.53 -4.64 -4.29
C VAL A 110 -5.88 -3.96 -4.03
N HIS A 111 -5.87 -2.64 -4.11
CA HIS A 111 -7.05 -1.77 -4.04
C HIS A 111 -7.38 -1.30 -5.44
N THR A 112 -8.60 -1.55 -5.91
CA THR A 112 -9.09 -1.14 -7.22
C THR A 112 -10.31 -0.23 -7.05
N GLY A 113 -10.37 0.85 -7.81
CA GLY A 113 -11.46 1.80 -7.70
C GLY A 113 -11.52 2.81 -8.84
N ARG A 114 -12.66 3.47 -8.95
CA ARG A 114 -12.84 4.68 -9.76
C ARG A 114 -12.34 5.86 -8.95
N ALA A 115 -11.76 6.84 -9.60
CA ALA A 115 -11.28 8.05 -8.94
C ALA A 115 -11.26 9.25 -9.86
N PHE A 116 -11.00 10.42 -9.29
CA PHE A 116 -10.62 11.60 -10.04
C PHE A 116 -9.16 11.96 -9.75
N VAL A 117 -8.42 12.37 -10.77
CA VAL A 117 -7.08 12.96 -10.65
C VAL A 117 -7.11 14.31 -11.35
N LYS A 118 -7.04 15.39 -10.56
CA LYS A 118 -7.17 16.77 -11.07
C LYS A 118 -8.44 16.97 -11.90
N GLY A 119 -9.57 16.41 -11.44
CA GLY A 119 -10.86 16.47 -12.12
C GLY A 119 -11.03 15.54 -13.32
N ARG A 120 -10.05 14.69 -13.65
CA ARG A 120 -10.16 13.67 -14.71
C ARG A 120 -10.52 12.32 -14.10
N LYS A 121 -11.59 11.71 -14.59
CA LYS A 121 -12.01 10.37 -14.14
C LYS A 121 -11.00 9.32 -14.63
N VAL A 122 -10.61 8.41 -13.74
CA VAL A 122 -9.65 7.34 -14.02
C VAL A 122 -10.04 6.05 -13.29
N ILE A 123 -9.54 4.92 -13.77
CA ILE A 123 -9.49 3.68 -13.00
C ILE A 123 -8.11 3.57 -12.36
N LEU A 124 -8.07 3.30 -11.05
CA LEU A 124 -6.84 3.16 -10.28
C LEU A 124 -6.78 1.77 -9.66
N ALA A 125 -5.62 1.11 -9.81
CA ALA A 125 -5.24 -0.06 -9.03
C ALA A 125 -3.94 0.23 -8.25
N ALA A 126 -3.96 0.10 -6.92
CA ALA A 126 -2.78 0.30 -6.07
C ALA A 126 -2.47 -0.98 -5.31
N MET A 127 -1.29 -1.57 -5.57
CA MET A 127 -0.83 -2.77 -4.88
C MET A 127 -0.33 -2.46 -3.47
N ASP A 128 -0.45 -3.43 -2.56
CA ASP A 128 0.01 -3.33 -1.18
C ASP A 128 1.09 -4.37 -0.87
N PHE A 129 2.33 -3.91 -0.70
CA PHE A 129 3.45 -4.77 -0.34
C PHE A 129 3.30 -5.38 1.06
N GLU A 130 2.55 -4.75 1.97
CA GLU A 130 2.36 -5.27 3.32
C GLU A 130 1.54 -6.56 3.36
N PHE A 131 0.73 -6.81 2.31
CA PHE A 131 -0.04 -8.03 2.13
C PHE A 131 0.80 -9.07 1.39
N LEU A 132 1.42 -10.00 2.14
CA LEU A 132 2.24 -11.09 1.59
C LEU A 132 3.28 -10.63 0.55
N GLY A 133 3.92 -9.48 0.78
CA GLY A 133 4.92 -8.91 -0.13
C GLY A 133 4.33 -8.40 -1.45
N GLY A 134 3.03 -8.09 -1.51
CA GLY A 134 2.35 -7.72 -2.75
C GLY A 134 2.39 -8.83 -3.80
N SER A 135 2.62 -10.08 -3.38
CA SER A 135 2.82 -11.21 -4.29
C SER A 135 1.55 -11.46 -5.09
N MET A 136 1.64 -11.51 -6.42
CA MET A 136 0.49 -11.69 -7.30
C MET A 136 -0.03 -13.13 -7.23
N GLY A 137 -1.23 -13.29 -6.65
CA GLY A 137 -2.06 -14.50 -6.73
C GLY A 137 -3.33 -14.24 -7.54
N SER A 138 -4.25 -15.19 -7.53
CA SER A 138 -5.48 -15.20 -8.34
C SER A 138 -6.33 -13.94 -8.15
N VAL A 139 -6.46 -13.44 -6.91
CA VAL A 139 -7.26 -12.24 -6.62
C VAL A 139 -6.63 -10.97 -7.17
N ILE A 140 -5.30 -10.81 -7.07
CA ILE A 140 -4.63 -9.64 -7.65
C ILE A 140 -4.79 -9.68 -9.17
N GLY A 141 -4.57 -10.83 -9.81
CA GLY A 141 -4.75 -10.98 -11.25
C GLY A 141 -6.20 -10.73 -11.70
N GLU A 142 -7.20 -11.21 -10.96
CA GLU A 142 -8.61 -10.91 -11.20
C GLU A 142 -8.92 -9.42 -11.04
N LYS A 143 -8.52 -8.80 -9.93
CA LYS A 143 -8.79 -7.37 -9.70
C LYS A 143 -8.17 -6.48 -10.77
N ILE A 144 -6.95 -6.78 -11.20
CA ILE A 144 -6.30 -6.05 -12.30
C ILE A 144 -7.05 -6.28 -13.62
N ALA A 145 -7.38 -7.52 -13.98
CA ALA A 145 -8.16 -7.80 -15.19
C ALA A 145 -9.53 -7.10 -15.19
N CYS A 146 -10.27 -7.16 -14.09
CA CYS A 146 -11.53 -6.41 -13.94
C CYS A 146 -11.32 -4.90 -14.03
N ALA A 147 -10.23 -4.36 -13.48
CA ALA A 147 -9.93 -2.93 -13.59
C ALA A 147 -9.68 -2.51 -15.04
N VAL A 148 -9.03 -3.37 -15.84
CA VAL A 148 -8.86 -3.17 -17.28
C VAL A 148 -10.22 -3.22 -17.99
N ASP A 149 -11.04 -4.23 -17.71
CA ASP A 149 -12.36 -4.35 -18.34
C ASP A 149 -13.27 -3.15 -17.99
N VAL A 150 -13.26 -2.68 -16.73
CA VAL A 150 -13.98 -1.47 -16.31
C VAL A 150 -13.43 -0.21 -17.00
N ALA A 151 -12.11 -0.11 -17.18
CA ALA A 151 -11.50 1.02 -17.89
C ALA A 151 -11.92 1.04 -19.37
N MET A 152 -12.02 -0.13 -20.01
CA MET A 152 -12.57 -0.28 -21.37
C MET A 152 -14.06 0.10 -21.43
N GLU A 153 -14.88 -0.46 -20.53
CA GLU A 153 -16.34 -0.23 -20.51
C GLU A 153 -16.71 1.24 -20.31
N GLU A 154 -15.94 1.96 -19.49
CA GLU A 154 -16.18 3.37 -19.18
C GLU A 154 -15.37 4.35 -20.04
N ASP A 155 -14.53 3.85 -20.95
CA ASP A 155 -13.61 4.65 -21.77
C ASP A 155 -12.74 5.59 -20.92
N LEU A 156 -12.06 5.01 -19.92
CA LEU A 156 -11.26 5.74 -18.94
C LEU A 156 -9.78 5.32 -18.97
N PRO A 157 -8.85 6.24 -18.66
CA PRO A 157 -7.47 5.87 -18.41
C PRO A 157 -7.34 4.92 -17.22
N LEU A 158 -6.44 3.95 -17.35
CA LEU A 158 -6.06 3.02 -16.29
C LEU A 158 -4.71 3.42 -15.69
N ILE A 159 -4.62 3.49 -14.37
CA ILE A 159 -3.38 3.70 -13.64
C ILE A 159 -3.16 2.49 -12.72
N VAL A 160 -2.00 1.83 -12.83
CA VAL A 160 -1.62 0.74 -11.93
C VAL A 160 -0.34 1.08 -11.19
N VAL A 161 -0.42 1.20 -9.87
CA VAL A 161 0.74 1.37 -8.99
C VAL A 161 1.20 0.01 -8.50
N SER A 162 2.33 -0.43 -9.04
CA SER A 162 2.88 -1.76 -8.78
C SER A 162 3.83 -1.74 -7.58
N SER A 163 3.65 -2.70 -6.68
CA SER A 163 4.56 -3.01 -5.58
C SER A 163 4.44 -4.49 -5.25
N SER A 164 5.47 -5.26 -5.58
CA SER A 164 5.42 -6.72 -5.49
C SER A 164 6.81 -7.34 -5.36
N GLY A 165 6.89 -8.40 -4.57
CA GLY A 165 8.02 -9.33 -4.52
C GLY A 165 8.00 -10.40 -5.61
N GLY A 166 6.91 -10.55 -6.38
CA GLY A 166 6.78 -11.54 -7.45
C GLY A 166 5.44 -12.28 -7.46
N ALA A 167 5.43 -13.52 -7.94
CA ALA A 167 4.26 -14.38 -7.96
C ALA A 167 4.00 -15.05 -6.60
N ARG A 168 2.73 -15.27 -6.23
CA ARG A 168 2.36 -15.89 -4.95
C ARG A 168 2.55 -17.40 -5.00
N MET A 169 3.67 -17.87 -4.46
CA MET A 169 4.07 -19.28 -4.52
C MET A 169 3.01 -20.26 -3.97
N MET A 170 2.25 -19.84 -2.95
CA MET A 170 1.21 -20.64 -2.32
C MET A 170 0.06 -21.01 -3.26
N GLU A 171 -0.12 -20.26 -4.35
CA GLU A 171 -1.10 -20.56 -5.40
C GLU A 171 -0.43 -21.13 -6.68
N SER A 172 0.90 -21.31 -6.69
CA SER A 172 1.68 -21.99 -7.73
C SER A 172 1.29 -21.58 -9.17
N GLY A 173 0.88 -22.54 -10.01
CA GLY A 173 0.49 -22.31 -11.40
C GLY A 173 -0.61 -21.27 -11.57
N PHE A 174 -1.52 -21.12 -10.60
CA PHE A 174 -2.55 -20.07 -10.65
C PHE A 174 -1.93 -18.67 -10.65
N SER A 175 -0.89 -18.46 -9.84
CA SER A 175 -0.15 -17.18 -9.80
C SER A 175 0.59 -16.90 -11.10
N LEU A 176 1.20 -17.92 -11.71
CA LEU A 176 1.88 -17.77 -13.00
C LEU A 176 0.88 -17.37 -14.10
N MET A 177 -0.29 -18.02 -14.14
CA MET A 177 -1.32 -17.72 -15.14
C MET A 177 -1.90 -16.31 -15.01
N GLN A 178 -1.78 -15.65 -13.85
CA GLN A 178 -2.20 -14.25 -13.72
C GLN A 178 -1.36 -13.31 -14.58
N MET A 179 -0.10 -13.64 -14.87
CA MET A 179 0.72 -12.88 -15.81
C MET A 179 0.08 -12.88 -17.20
N ALA A 180 -0.27 -14.07 -17.70
CA ALA A 180 -0.91 -14.22 -19.01
C ALA A 180 -2.29 -13.55 -19.04
N LYS A 181 -3.10 -13.74 -17.99
CA LYS A 181 -4.44 -13.15 -17.88
C LYS A 181 -4.41 -11.63 -17.94
N THR A 182 -3.60 -10.99 -17.09
CA THR A 182 -3.51 -9.52 -17.02
C THR A 182 -2.89 -8.93 -18.28
N SER A 183 -1.87 -9.58 -18.85
CA SER A 183 -1.27 -9.15 -20.12
C SER A 183 -2.25 -9.26 -21.29
N ALA A 184 -3.06 -10.33 -21.33
CA ALA A 184 -4.09 -10.49 -22.36
C ALA A 184 -5.23 -9.47 -22.21
N ALA A 185 -5.58 -9.08 -20.98
CA ALA A 185 -6.54 -8.00 -20.77
C ALA A 185 -5.98 -6.66 -21.26
N LEU A 186 -4.73 -6.34 -20.92
CA LEU A 186 -4.07 -5.11 -21.38
C LEU A 186 -3.89 -5.06 -22.89
N ALA A 187 -3.58 -6.19 -23.55
CA ALA A 187 -3.51 -6.24 -25.00
C ALA A 187 -4.85 -5.83 -25.66
N ARG A 188 -5.99 -6.27 -25.10
CA ARG A 188 -7.32 -5.81 -25.58
C ARG A 188 -7.56 -4.33 -25.31
N PHE A 189 -7.03 -3.80 -24.21
CA PHE A 189 -7.16 -2.38 -23.87
C PHE A 189 -6.33 -1.48 -24.80
N ASP A 190 -5.12 -1.91 -25.16
CA ASP A 190 -4.28 -1.28 -26.18
C ASP A 190 -4.96 -1.31 -27.56
N GLU A 191 -5.51 -2.46 -27.98
CA GLU A 191 -6.28 -2.58 -29.23
C GLU A 191 -7.52 -1.68 -29.25
N PHE A 192 -8.12 -1.41 -28.08
CA PHE A 192 -9.22 -0.48 -27.91
C PHE A 192 -8.78 1.00 -27.97
N GLY A 193 -7.47 1.28 -27.85
CA GLY A 193 -6.91 2.63 -27.82
C GLY A 193 -6.95 3.29 -26.44
N GLY A 194 -7.07 2.48 -25.38
CA GLY A 194 -7.06 2.95 -23.99
C GLY A 194 -5.69 3.40 -23.52
N LEU A 195 -5.65 4.36 -22.58
CA LEU A 195 -4.41 4.83 -21.97
C LEU A 195 -4.12 4.06 -20.68
N PHE A 196 -3.00 3.34 -20.64
CA PHE A 196 -2.50 2.62 -19.49
C PHE A 196 -1.17 3.19 -18.95
N ILE A 197 -1.25 3.76 -17.75
CA ILE A 197 -0.09 4.29 -17.02
C ILE A 197 0.36 3.27 -15.96
N SER A 198 1.54 2.67 -16.17
CA SER A 198 2.18 1.82 -15.17
C SER A 198 3.13 2.62 -14.28
N VAL A 199 2.89 2.62 -12.98
CA VAL A 199 3.74 3.28 -11.97
C VAL A 199 4.46 2.22 -11.14
N LEU A 200 5.75 2.03 -11.39
CA LEU A 200 6.57 1.06 -10.66
C LEU A 200 7.10 1.69 -9.35
N THR A 201 6.93 0.99 -8.23
CA THR A 201 7.43 1.44 -6.92
C THR A 201 8.40 0.42 -6.29
N ASP A 202 9.21 0.85 -5.33
CA ASP A 202 10.10 -0.07 -4.60
C ASP A 202 9.32 -0.99 -3.64
N PRO A 203 9.43 -2.33 -3.76
CA PRO A 203 10.01 -3.08 -4.88
C PRO A 203 8.94 -3.49 -5.91
N THR A 204 9.32 -3.61 -7.18
CA THR A 204 8.51 -4.26 -8.22
C THR A 204 9.39 -5.31 -8.89
N THR A 205 9.22 -6.58 -8.51
CA THR A 205 10.06 -7.70 -8.95
C THR A 205 9.26 -8.88 -9.48
N GLY A 206 9.95 -9.81 -10.15
CA GLY A 206 9.43 -11.12 -10.52
C GLY A 206 8.29 -11.07 -11.54
N GLY A 207 7.27 -11.91 -11.32
CA GLY A 207 6.17 -12.07 -12.29
C GLY A 207 5.38 -10.79 -12.58
N VAL A 208 5.25 -9.89 -11.61
CA VAL A 208 4.59 -8.59 -11.81
C VAL A 208 5.39 -7.71 -12.77
N THR A 209 6.70 -7.57 -12.55
CA THR A 209 7.61 -6.85 -13.46
C THR A 209 7.63 -7.45 -14.86
N ALA A 210 7.59 -8.78 -14.97
CA ALA A 210 7.58 -9.48 -16.25
C ALA A 210 6.18 -9.59 -16.90
N SER A 211 5.20 -8.81 -16.43
CA SER A 211 3.84 -8.76 -16.98
C SER A 211 3.31 -7.33 -16.97
N PHE A 212 2.09 -7.09 -16.46
CA PHE A 212 1.37 -5.82 -16.58
C PHE A 212 2.16 -4.60 -16.11
N ALA A 213 3.09 -4.73 -15.16
CA ALA A 213 3.84 -3.58 -14.66
C ALA A 213 4.82 -2.98 -15.69
N MET A 214 5.19 -3.71 -16.75
CA MET A 214 6.09 -3.23 -17.81
C MET A 214 5.39 -3.09 -19.18
N LEU A 215 4.06 -3.07 -19.19
CA LEU A 215 3.24 -2.96 -20.41
C LEU A 215 2.49 -1.62 -20.48
N GLY A 216 2.96 -0.58 -19.78
CA GLY A 216 2.37 0.76 -19.88
C GLY A 216 2.77 1.48 -21.16
N ASP A 217 1.95 2.46 -21.57
CA ASP A 217 2.19 3.37 -22.71
C ASP A 217 3.28 4.41 -22.42
#